data_AF-A0A954JJ10-F1
#
_entry.id   AF-A0A954JJ10-F1
#
_cell.length_a   1.000
_cell.length_b   1.000
_cell.length_c   1.000
_cell.angle_alpha   90.00
_cell.angle_beta   90.00
_cell.angle_gamma   90.00
#
_symmetry.space_group_name_H-M   'P 1'
#
loop_
_entity.id
_entity.type
_entity.pdbx_description
1 polymer ?
#
loop_
_entity_poly.entity_id
_entity_poly.type
_entity_poly.pdbx_seq_one_letter_code
_entity_poly.pdbx_strand_id
1 'polypeptide(L)'
;MVHTHRIVECRELAYILFGDLRDLLEEAPNRETVRWLNAVLDALLETIPEEFELKSSDGYLSDVLESFPNWQGEVEQLEEDYYILMHSLKHLRYRLSQDMDFSIVAADISRELQIWMDSFRNHIQKEQRLVQMAVCLEVGGGD
;
A
#
# COMPACT_ATOMS: atom_id res chain seq x y z
N MET A 1 17.91 2.54 13.47
CA MET A 1 18.56 1.83 12.34
C MET A 1 17.97 0.44 12.05
N VAL A 2 17.49 -0.34 13.04
CA VAL A 2 16.93 -1.69 12.78
C VAL A 2 15.59 -1.65 12.00
N HIS A 3 14.72 -0.68 12.30
CA HIS A 3 13.41 -0.58 11.63
C HIS A 3 13.51 -0.18 10.16
N THR A 4 14.49 0.64 9.78
CA THR A 4 14.65 1.13 8.41
C THR A 4 14.90 0.00 7.41
N HIS A 5 15.70 -1.01 7.77
CA HIS A 5 15.92 -2.19 6.91
C HIS A 5 14.63 -2.98 6.72
N ARG A 6 13.89 -3.22 7.81
CA ARG A 6 12.65 -4.00 7.77
C ARG A 6 11.55 -3.29 6.98
N ILE A 7 11.44 -1.97 7.10
CA ILE A 7 10.51 -1.15 6.30
C ILE A 7 10.83 -1.31 4.80
N VAL A 8 12.11 -1.27 4.42
CA VAL A 8 12.54 -1.48 3.04
C VAL A 8 12.19 -2.89 2.57
N GLU A 9 12.45 -3.92 3.38
CA GLU A 9 12.11 -5.31 3.04
C GLU A 9 10.60 -5.50 2.82
N CYS A 10 9.74 -5.00 3.72
CA CYS A 10 8.29 -5.07 3.55
C CYS A 10 7.85 -4.39 2.25
N ARG A 11 8.45 -3.24 1.96
CA ARG A 11 8.13 -2.49 0.75
C ARG A 11 8.57 -3.20 -0.53
N GLU A 12 9.74 -3.80 -0.53
CA GLU A 12 10.23 -4.62 -1.65
C GLU A 12 9.31 -5.83 -1.87
N LEU A 13 8.92 -6.51 -0.79
CA LEU A 13 7.96 -7.62 -0.84
C LEU A 13 6.61 -7.17 -1.42
N ALA A 14 6.08 -6.02 -1.01
CA ALA A 14 4.85 -5.47 -1.58
C ALA A 14 4.97 -5.22 -3.09
N TYR A 15 6.10 -4.69 -3.58
CA TYR A 15 6.31 -4.50 -5.02
C TYR A 15 6.44 -5.83 -5.80
N ILE A 16 7.06 -6.84 -5.21
CA ILE A 16 7.12 -8.19 -5.79
C ILE A 16 5.69 -8.74 -5.92
N LEU A 17 4.92 -8.69 -4.84
CA LEU A 17 3.53 -9.13 -4.80
C LEU A 17 2.63 -8.37 -5.76
N PHE A 18 2.89 -7.09 -6.05
CA PHE A 18 2.18 -6.37 -7.12
C PHE A 18 2.55 -6.87 -8.52
N GLY A 19 3.79 -7.30 -8.72
CA GLY A 19 4.22 -7.98 -9.94
C GLY A 19 3.45 -9.28 -10.14
N ASP A 20 3.42 -10.13 -9.11
CA ASP A 20 2.66 -11.39 -9.11
C ASP A 20 1.17 -11.14 -9.32
N LEU A 21 0.60 -10.15 -8.62
CA LEU A 21 -0.80 -9.76 -8.76
C LEU A 21 -1.10 -9.38 -10.21
N ARG A 22 -0.27 -8.54 -10.84
CA ARG A 22 -0.47 -8.14 -12.25
C ARG A 22 -0.44 -9.36 -13.19
N ASP A 23 0.53 -10.25 -13.02
CA ASP A 23 0.67 -11.45 -13.84
C ASP A 23 -0.60 -12.32 -13.74
N LEU A 24 -1.07 -12.59 -12.52
CA LEU A 24 -2.30 -13.34 -12.25
C LEU A 24 -3.56 -12.68 -12.82
N LEU A 25 -3.61 -11.35 -12.91
CA LEU A 25 -4.73 -10.63 -13.50
C LEU A 25 -4.76 -10.73 -15.04
N GLU A 26 -3.64 -11.07 -15.68
CA GLU A 26 -3.55 -11.31 -17.12
C GLU A 26 -3.90 -12.77 -17.49
N GLU A 27 -3.92 -13.68 -16.51
CA GLU A 27 -4.29 -15.07 -16.70
C GLU A 27 -5.81 -15.30 -16.88
N ALA A 28 -6.16 -16.45 -17.47
CA ALA A 28 -7.56 -16.84 -17.62
C ALA A 28 -8.22 -17.09 -16.26
N PRO A 29 -9.44 -16.58 -16.01
CA PRO A 29 -10.07 -16.66 -14.70
C PRO A 29 -10.52 -18.08 -14.37
N ASN A 30 -9.63 -18.83 -13.74
CA ASN A 30 -9.85 -20.22 -13.37
C ASN A 30 -9.58 -20.42 -11.86
N ARG A 31 -9.88 -21.61 -11.34
CA ARG A 31 -9.75 -21.91 -9.90
C ARG A 31 -8.32 -21.79 -9.38
N GLU A 32 -7.32 -22.06 -10.21
CA GLU A 32 -5.91 -21.92 -9.86
C GLU A 32 -5.54 -20.45 -9.72
N THR A 33 -5.90 -19.62 -10.70
CA THR A 33 -5.70 -18.16 -10.65
C THR A 33 -6.37 -17.55 -9.42
N VAL A 34 -7.60 -17.95 -9.07
CA VAL A 34 -8.28 -17.49 -7.83
C VAL A 34 -7.52 -17.87 -6.57
N ARG A 35 -6.99 -19.09 -6.52
CA ARG A 35 -6.24 -19.57 -5.36
C ARG A 35 -4.97 -18.75 -5.16
N TRP A 36 -4.25 -18.46 -6.25
CA TRP A 36 -3.05 -17.63 -6.20
C TRP A 36 -3.36 -16.17 -5.88
N LEU A 37 -4.41 -15.59 -6.49
CA LEU A 37 -4.87 -14.25 -6.16
C LEU A 37 -5.19 -14.12 -4.67
N ASN A 38 -5.89 -15.09 -4.10
CA ASN A 38 -6.18 -15.11 -2.67
C ASN A 38 -4.91 -15.18 -1.81
N ALA A 39 -3.92 -15.99 -2.19
CA ALA A 39 -2.65 -16.09 -1.48
C ALA A 39 -1.83 -14.78 -1.55
N VAL A 40 -1.78 -14.14 -2.73
CA VAL A 40 -1.08 -12.85 -2.92
C VAL A 40 -1.77 -11.76 -2.10
N LEU A 41 -3.10 -11.73 -2.07
CA LEU A 41 -3.85 -10.75 -1.29
C LEU A 41 -3.70 -10.95 0.22
N ASP A 42 -3.64 -12.20 0.71
CA ASP A 42 -3.28 -12.47 2.12
C ASP A 42 -1.88 -11.93 2.42
N ALA A 43 -0.88 -12.25 1.59
CA ALA A 43 0.47 -11.78 1.80
C ALA A 43 0.58 -10.24 1.80
N LEU A 44 -0.17 -9.56 0.93
CA LEU A 44 -0.27 -8.09 0.92
C LEU A 44 -0.94 -7.54 2.20
N LEU A 45 -1.99 -8.22 2.69
CA LEU A 45 -2.67 -7.88 3.94
C LEU A 45 -1.84 -8.13 5.19
N GLU A 46 -0.76 -8.90 5.10
CA GLU A 46 0.22 -9.08 6.18
C GLU A 46 1.37 -8.07 6.04
N THR A 47 1.91 -7.92 4.83
CA THR A 47 3.13 -7.14 4.57
C THR A 47 2.92 -5.63 4.70
N ILE A 48 1.83 -5.11 4.14
CA ILE A 48 1.58 -3.66 4.11
C ILE A 48 1.27 -3.11 5.52
N PRO A 49 0.46 -3.78 6.35
CA PRO A 49 0.28 -3.37 7.74
C PRO A 49 1.54 -3.42 8.57
N GLU A 50 2.38 -4.45 8.41
CA GLU A 50 3.66 -4.49 9.10
C GLU A 50 4.54 -3.28 8.72
N GLU A 51 4.60 -2.90 7.43
CA GLU A 51 5.31 -1.70 6.99
C GLU A 51 4.79 -0.44 7.70
N PHE A 52 3.47 -0.25 7.72
CA PHE A 52 2.85 0.93 8.32
C PHE A 52 3.04 0.98 9.83
N GLU A 53 2.87 -0.15 10.54
CA GLU A 53 3.10 -0.22 11.98
C GLU A 53 4.56 0.10 12.33
N LEU A 54 5.51 -0.37 11.53
CA LEU A 54 6.93 -0.04 11.70
C LEU A 54 7.22 1.45 11.47
N LYS A 55 6.54 2.09 10.52
CA LYS A 55 6.64 3.54 10.28
C LYS A 55 5.94 4.38 11.35
N SER A 56 4.85 3.87 11.93
CA SER A 56 4.04 4.57 12.94
C SER A 56 4.53 4.35 14.37
N SER A 57 5.41 3.36 14.60
CA SER A 57 5.91 3.00 15.93
C SER A 57 6.61 4.14 16.69
N ASP A 58 7.14 5.15 15.99
CA ASP A 58 7.78 6.36 16.58
C ASP A 58 6.98 7.64 16.25
N GLY A 59 5.72 7.48 15.84
CA GLY A 59 4.91 8.53 15.22
C GLY A 59 5.10 8.52 13.70
N TYR A 60 3.99 8.35 12.97
CA TYR A 60 4.04 8.33 11.50
C TYR A 60 4.48 9.70 10.98
N LEU A 61 5.61 9.74 10.25
CA LEU A 61 6.24 10.97 9.75
C LEU A 61 6.49 12.03 10.85
N SER A 62 6.76 11.60 12.08
CA SER A 62 7.06 12.49 13.22
C SER A 62 8.20 13.46 12.94
N ASP A 63 9.31 12.98 12.36
CA ASP A 63 10.47 13.78 11.94
C ASP A 63 10.08 14.95 10.98
N VAL A 64 9.15 14.68 10.05
CA VAL A 64 8.63 15.71 9.13
C VAL A 64 7.80 16.75 9.89
N LEU A 65 7.00 16.33 10.87
CA LEU A 65 6.16 17.20 11.68
C LEU A 65 6.96 18.02 12.71
N GLU A 66 8.09 17.51 13.18
CA GLU A 66 9.02 18.27 14.04
C GLU A 66 9.57 19.50 13.30
N SER A 67 9.97 19.33 12.04
CA SER A 67 10.46 20.42 11.19
C SER A 67 9.33 21.28 10.58
N PHE A 68 8.17 20.68 10.29
CA PHE A 68 7.04 21.34 9.62
C PHE A 68 5.69 21.00 10.27
N PRO A 69 5.35 21.58 11.44
CA PRO A 69 4.11 21.26 12.16
C PRO A 69 2.84 21.64 11.38
N ASN A 70 2.95 22.57 10.42
CA ASN A 70 1.82 22.97 9.56
C ASN A 70 1.39 21.86 8.57
N TRP A 71 2.16 20.77 8.42
CA TRP A 71 1.85 19.65 7.54
C TRP A 71 1.08 18.52 8.24
N GLN A 72 0.68 18.72 9.49
CA GLN A 72 -0.11 17.75 10.24
C GLN A 72 -1.34 17.25 9.45
N GLY A 73 -2.09 18.16 8.82
CA GLY A 73 -3.25 17.75 8.01
C GLY A 73 -2.90 16.86 6.81
N GLU A 74 -1.73 17.04 6.20
CA GLU A 74 -1.27 16.20 5.09
C GLU A 74 -0.84 14.81 5.59
N VAL A 75 -0.21 14.74 6.76
CA VAL A 75 0.17 13.47 7.41
C VAL A 75 -1.07 12.70 7.87
N GLU A 76 -2.03 13.37 8.51
CA GLU A 76 -3.32 12.77 8.88
C GLU A 76 -4.07 12.25 7.65
N GLN A 77 -4.08 13.02 6.55
CA GLN A 77 -4.71 12.59 5.31
C GLN A 77 -4.05 11.34 4.72
N LEU A 78 -2.71 11.22 4.81
CA LEU A 78 -2.00 10.02 4.40
C LEU A 78 -2.40 8.80 5.25
N GLU A 79 -2.49 8.95 6.56
CA GLU A 79 -2.95 7.87 7.44
C GLU A 79 -4.39 7.44 7.09
N GLU A 80 -5.28 8.39 6.83
CA GLU A 80 -6.64 8.09 6.37
C GLU A 80 -6.66 7.37 5.02
N ASP A 81 -5.90 7.85 4.03
CA ASP A 81 -5.73 7.20 2.73
C ASP A 81 -5.27 5.74 2.90
N TYR A 82 -4.33 5.50 3.82
CA TYR A 82 -3.85 4.17 4.15
C TYR A 82 -4.96 3.25 4.70
N TYR A 83 -5.77 3.72 5.64
CA TYR A 83 -6.89 2.92 6.18
C TYR A 83 -7.93 2.59 5.10
N ILE A 84 -8.22 3.53 4.21
CA ILE A 84 -9.13 3.34 3.07
C ILE A 84 -8.56 2.26 2.12
N LEU A 85 -7.26 2.30 1.82
CA LEU A 85 -6.58 1.30 1.00
C LEU A 85 -6.68 -0.09 1.64
N MET A 86 -6.43 -0.21 2.94
CA MET A 86 -6.51 -1.49 3.65
C MET A 86 -7.94 -2.04 3.71
N HIS A 87 -8.92 -1.18 3.95
CA HIS A 87 -10.33 -1.59 3.94
C HIS A 87 -10.74 -2.11 2.55
N SER A 88 -10.29 -1.42 1.49
CA SER A 88 -10.57 -1.82 0.11
C SER A 88 -9.93 -3.17 -0.24
N LEU A 89 -8.69 -3.40 0.19
CA LEU A 89 -7.99 -4.67 -0.02
C LEU A 89 -8.69 -5.84 0.70
N LYS A 90 -9.11 -5.63 1.96
CA LYS A 90 -9.89 -6.62 2.74
C LYS A 90 -11.22 -6.94 2.06
N HIS A 91 -11.90 -5.93 1.52
CA HIS A 91 -13.14 -6.11 0.79
C HIS A 91 -12.93 -6.95 -0.47
N LEU A 92 -11.85 -6.70 -1.24
CA LEU A 92 -11.51 -7.49 -2.43
C LEU A 92 -11.22 -8.95 -2.08
N ARG A 93 -10.43 -9.20 -1.03
CA ARG A 93 -10.16 -10.55 -0.52
C ARG A 93 -11.44 -11.26 -0.08
N TYR A 94 -12.35 -10.55 0.60
CA TYR A 94 -13.64 -11.09 1.00
C TYR A 94 -14.50 -11.47 -0.21
N ARG A 95 -14.57 -10.61 -1.23
CA ARG A 95 -15.30 -10.87 -2.47
C ARG A 95 -14.77 -12.10 -3.22
N LEU A 96 -13.45 -12.25 -3.31
CA LEU A 96 -12.80 -13.42 -3.90
C LEU A 96 -12.99 -14.71 -3.10
N SER A 97 -13.32 -14.60 -1.81
CA SER A 97 -13.60 -15.75 -0.94
C SER A 97 -15.07 -16.18 -0.98
N GLN A 98 -15.96 -15.35 -1.53
CA GLN A 98 -17.35 -15.78 -1.74
C GLN A 98 -17.35 -16.87 -2.80
N ASP A 99 -18.13 -17.93 -2.58
CA ASP A 99 -18.28 -19.09 -3.47
C ASP A 99 -19.06 -18.75 -4.77
N MET A 100 -18.75 -17.59 -5.37
CA MET A 100 -19.30 -17.16 -6.65
C MET A 100 -18.41 -17.62 -7.80
N ASP A 101 -19.01 -17.80 -8.97
CA ASP A 101 -18.27 -18.16 -10.18
C ASP A 101 -17.33 -17.01 -10.56
N PHE A 102 -16.03 -17.20 -10.29
CA PHE A 102 -15.02 -16.18 -10.50
C PHE A 102 -15.03 -15.65 -11.93
N SER A 103 -15.34 -16.48 -12.92
CA SER A 103 -15.41 -16.08 -14.33
C SER A 103 -16.37 -14.91 -14.57
N ILE A 104 -17.42 -14.77 -13.75
CA ILE A 104 -18.43 -13.71 -13.87
C ILE A 104 -17.92 -12.39 -13.28
N VAL A 105 -17.21 -12.47 -12.16
CA VAL A 105 -16.77 -11.30 -11.39
C VAL A 105 -15.30 -10.94 -11.64
N ALA A 106 -14.55 -11.77 -12.36
CA ALA A 106 -13.11 -11.60 -12.59
C ALA A 106 -12.81 -10.25 -13.23
N ALA A 107 -13.52 -9.85 -14.27
CA ALA A 107 -13.29 -8.57 -14.93
C ALA A 107 -13.50 -7.36 -14.00
N ASP A 108 -14.46 -7.47 -13.07
CA ASP A 108 -14.75 -6.44 -12.08
C ASP A 108 -13.67 -6.40 -10.99
N ILE A 109 -13.33 -7.57 -10.43
CA ILE A 109 -12.29 -7.72 -9.41
C ILE A 109 -10.91 -7.30 -9.96
N SER A 110 -10.57 -7.69 -11.19
CA SER A 110 -9.34 -7.27 -11.86
C SER A 110 -9.26 -5.76 -12.00
N ARG A 111 -10.37 -5.13 -12.41
CA ARG A 111 -10.43 -3.66 -12.52
C ARG A 111 -10.26 -3.00 -11.15
N GLU A 112 -10.97 -3.47 -10.13
CA GLU A 112 -10.85 -2.91 -8.78
C GLU A 112 -9.45 -3.10 -8.20
N LEU A 113 -8.83 -4.26 -8.39
CA LEU A 113 -7.45 -4.51 -7.98
C LEU A 113 -6.46 -3.59 -8.69
N GLN A 114 -6.66 -3.33 -9.99
CA GLN A 114 -5.84 -2.36 -10.72
C GLN A 114 -5.99 -0.93 -10.18
N ILE A 115 -7.23 -0.50 -9.90
CA ILE A 115 -7.49 0.81 -9.30
C ILE A 115 -6.84 0.90 -7.91
N TRP A 116 -6.94 -0.18 -7.13
CA TRP A 116 -6.34 -0.25 -5.81
C TRP A 116 -4.80 -0.17 -5.87
N MET A 117 -4.16 -0.91 -6.79
CA MET A 117 -2.70 -0.85 -7.01
C MET A 117 -2.23 0.56 -7.38
N ASP A 118 -2.97 1.25 -8.26
CA ASP A 118 -2.67 2.65 -8.63
C ASP A 118 -2.81 3.59 -7.42
N SER A 119 -3.89 3.43 -6.65
CA SER A 119 -4.14 4.21 -5.44
C SER A 119 -3.05 4.02 -4.39
N PHE A 120 -2.58 2.78 -4.19
CA PHE A 120 -1.47 2.47 -3.30
C PHE A 120 -0.17 3.12 -3.78
N ARG A 121 0.15 3.01 -5.07
CA ARG A 121 1.34 3.66 -5.65
C ARG A 121 1.29 5.17 -5.46
N ASN A 122 0.12 5.79 -5.66
CA ASN A 122 -0.07 7.22 -5.46
C ASN A 122 0.11 7.61 -3.99
N HIS A 123 -0.44 6.85 -3.04
CA HIS A 123 -0.22 7.06 -1.60
C HIS A 123 1.26 7.05 -1.25
N ILE A 124 1.99 6.05 -1.74
CA ILE A 124 3.44 5.94 -1.53
C ILE A 124 4.22 7.11 -2.15
N GLN A 125 3.81 7.60 -3.31
CA GLN A 125 4.42 8.79 -3.93
C GLN A 125 4.15 10.06 -3.12
N LYS A 126 2.94 10.24 -2.59
CA LYS A 126 2.61 11.35 -1.70
C LYS A 126 3.46 11.32 -0.43
N GLU A 127 3.60 10.16 0.21
CA GLU A 127 4.47 9.94 1.38
C GLU A 127 5.92 10.36 1.06
N GLN A 128 6.49 9.82 -0.02
CA GLN A 128 7.87 10.15 -0.42
C GLN A 128 8.05 11.62 -0.74
N ARG A 129 7.05 12.26 -1.37
CA ARG A 129 7.10 13.68 -1.69
C ARG A 129 7.17 14.54 -0.44
N LEU A 130 6.37 14.22 0.58
CA LEU A 130 6.40 14.93 1.87
C LEU A 130 7.78 14.82 2.53
N VAL A 131 8.34 13.61 2.58
CA VAL A 131 9.70 13.38 3.11
C VAL A 131 10.76 14.17 2.33
N GLN A 132 10.72 14.11 0.99
CA GLN A 132 11.67 14.86 0.16
C GLN A 132 11.52 16.38 0.30
N MET A 133 10.29 16.88 0.43
CA MET A 133 10.04 18.30 0.64
C MET A 133 10.59 18.77 1.99
N ALA A 134 10.43 17.98 3.06
CA ALA A 134 11.01 18.29 4.36
C ALA A 134 12.53 18.42 4.27
N VAL A 135 13.20 17.43 3.67
CA VAL A 135 14.66 17.42 3.48
C VAL A 135 15.13 18.62 2.64
N CYS A 136 14.47 18.90 1.51
CA CYS A 136 14.86 20.03 0.64
C CYS A 136 14.68 21.39 1.32
N LEU A 137 13.62 21.57 2.12
CA LEU A 137 13.36 22.83 2.82
C LEU A 137 14.29 23.02 4.03
N GLU A 138 14.64 21.94 4.72
CA GLU A 138 15.64 21.96 5.79
C GLU A 138 17.02 22.40 5.26
N VAL A 139 17.42 21.91 4.09
CA VAL A 139 18.70 22.27 3.45
C VAL A 139 18.69 23.70 2.88
N GLY A 140 17.52 24.26 2.54
CA GLY A 140 17.37 25.59 1.94
C GLY A 140 17.21 26.75 2.93
N GLY A 141 17.07 26.49 4.22
CA GLY A 141 16.87 27.52 5.26
C GLY A 141 18.14 28.21 5.76
N GLY A 142 19.30 27.90 5.18
CA GLY A 142 20.59 28.50 5.53
C GLY A 142 21.09 29.46 4.45
N ASP A 143 20.53 30.66 4.37
CA ASP A 143 21.18 31.86 3.80
C ASP A 143 20.79 33.11 4.62
#